data_AF-A0A832HVH9-F1
#
_entry.id   AF-A0A832HVH9-F1
#
_cell.length_a   1.000
_cell.length_b   1.000
_cell.length_c   1.000
_cell.angle_alpha   90.00
_cell.angle_beta   90.00
_cell.angle_gamma   90.00
#
_symmetry.space_group_name_H-M   'P 1'
#
loop_
_entity.id
_entity.type
_entity.pdbx_description
1 polymer ?
#
loop_
_entity_poly.entity_id
_entity_poly.type
_entity_poly.pdbx_seq_one_letter_code
_entity_poly.pdbx_strand_id
1 'polypeptide(L)'
;MKINPVTRREFVRNAAVVTAAVAAGINSLAGTDTPEPASAPMDTSKIPSYNPNMEYRRQGKTDMIVSAVCLGGHSRSKDGERAEIISRCIEAGINYIDACWDNEVKRDARALKGRRDKVYLALSHGAKEVRNENYRTSKKLLESLDELLRDSEQEYTDLWRITCL
;
A
#
# COMPACT_ATOMS: atom_id res chain seq x y z
N MET A 1 -11.94 10.84 -31.58
CA MET A 1 -10.60 10.58 -31.01
C MET A 1 -10.79 10.25 -29.54
N LYS A 2 -10.72 8.98 -29.13
CA LYS A 2 -10.86 8.61 -27.70
C LYS A 2 -9.52 8.93 -27.03
N ILE A 3 -9.49 9.95 -26.20
CA ILE A 3 -8.34 10.22 -25.34
C ILE A 3 -8.34 9.10 -24.30
N ASN A 4 -7.40 8.16 -24.41
CA ASN A 4 -7.16 7.23 -23.31
C ASN A 4 -6.57 8.06 -22.15
N PRO A 5 -7.24 8.11 -20.98
CA PRO A 5 -6.70 8.86 -19.85
C PRO A 5 -5.37 8.22 -19.44
N VAL A 6 -4.29 9.00 -19.49
CA VAL A 6 -2.97 8.59 -19.01
C VAL A 6 -3.11 8.29 -17.52
N THR A 7 -2.67 7.11 -17.10
CA THR A 7 -2.70 6.73 -15.68
C THR A 7 -1.61 7.49 -14.93
N ARG A 8 -1.83 7.79 -13.64
CA ARG A 8 -0.81 8.46 -12.81
C ARG A 8 0.50 7.67 -12.76
N ARG A 9 0.42 6.33 -12.77
CA ARG A 9 1.59 5.45 -12.83
C ARG A 9 2.41 5.67 -14.12
N GLU A 10 1.75 5.80 -15.26
CA GLU A 10 2.42 6.12 -16.53
C GLU A 10 3.06 7.50 -16.50
N PHE A 11 2.38 8.50 -15.92
CA PHE A 11 2.93 9.83 -15.75
C PHE A 11 4.20 9.82 -14.89
N VAL A 12 4.15 9.21 -13.71
CA VAL A 12 5.31 9.12 -12.79
C VAL A 12 6.45 8.32 -13.43
N ARG A 13 6.16 7.19 -14.07
CA ARG A 13 7.19 6.40 -14.78
C ARG A 13 7.88 7.23 -15.86
N ASN A 14 7.11 7.92 -16.69
CA ASN A 14 7.66 8.72 -17.78
C ASN A 14 8.47 9.90 -17.24
N ALA A 15 8.02 10.55 -16.16
CA ALA A 15 8.77 11.60 -15.48
C ALA A 15 10.10 11.06 -14.89
N ALA A 16 10.07 9.90 -14.22
CA ALA A 16 11.25 9.28 -13.62
C ALA A 16 12.30 8.88 -14.66
N VAL A 17 11.89 8.39 -15.84
CA VAL A 17 12.81 8.05 -16.94
C VAL A 17 13.56 9.30 -17.44
N VAL A 18 12.90 10.46 -17.52
CA VAL A 18 13.55 11.72 -17.91
C VAL A 18 14.56 12.17 -16.86
N THR A 19 14.23 12.06 -15.56
CA THR A 19 15.15 12.47 -14.47
C THR A 19 16.33 11.51 -14.30
N ALA A 20 16.12 10.19 -14.43
CA ALA A 20 17.17 9.20 -14.32
C ALA A 20 18.22 9.31 -15.43
N ALA A 21 17.82 9.69 -16.66
CA ALA A 21 18.73 9.95 -17.77
C ALA A 21 19.71 11.10 -17.48
N VAL A 22 19.33 12.06 -16.63
CA VAL A 22 20.21 13.18 -16.20
C VAL A 22 21.13 12.75 -15.05
N ALA A 23 20.65 11.93 -14.12
CA ALA A 23 21.43 11.50 -12.95
C ALA A 23 22.44 10.37 -13.23
N ALA A 24 22.18 9.51 -14.23
CA ALA A 24 23.07 8.41 -14.62
C ALA A 24 24.43 8.88 -15.18
N GLY A 25 24.59 10.17 -15.48
CA GLY A 25 25.87 10.75 -15.91
C GLY A 25 26.91 10.95 -14.80
N ILE A 26 26.58 10.75 -13.52
CA ILE A 26 27.43 11.23 -12.41
C ILE A 26 27.88 10.14 -11.41
N ASN A 27 27.13 9.06 -11.18
CA ASN A 27 27.35 8.18 -10.01
C ASN A 27 27.63 6.69 -10.34
N SER A 28 28.50 6.42 -11.30
CA SER A 28 29.10 5.08 -11.40
C SER A 28 30.34 5.06 -10.52
N LEU A 29 30.27 4.44 -9.32
CA LEU A 29 31.34 3.75 -8.57
C LEU A 29 31.00 3.70 -7.06
N ALA A 30 30.57 2.52 -6.58
CA ALA A 30 30.93 1.91 -5.28
C ALA A 30 29.84 0.91 -4.86
N GLY A 31 30.12 -0.39 -5.03
CA GLY A 31 29.43 -1.45 -4.35
C GLY A 31 30.27 -1.92 -3.16
N THR A 32 29.65 -2.07 -1.99
CA THR A 32 30.22 -2.81 -0.86
C THR A 32 29.10 -3.49 -0.11
N ASP A 33 29.12 -4.82 -0.09
CA ASP A 33 28.33 -5.66 0.81
C ASP A 33 28.81 -5.41 2.25
N THR A 34 27.94 -4.83 3.08
CA THR A 34 28.15 -4.68 4.51
C THR A 34 27.35 -5.75 5.29
N PRO A 35 27.91 -6.35 6.34
CA PRO A 35 27.16 -7.24 7.24
C PRO A 35 26.01 -6.48 7.92
N GLU A 36 24.88 -7.15 8.13
CA GLU A 36 23.72 -6.57 8.84
C GLU A 36 24.13 -6.08 10.24
N PRO A 37 24.07 -4.76 10.50
CA PRO A 37 24.29 -4.25 11.84
C PRO A 37 23.13 -4.68 12.75
N ALA A 38 23.45 -5.04 14.00
CA ALA A 38 22.45 -5.19 15.06
C ALA A 38 21.51 -3.97 15.04
N SER A 39 20.20 -4.23 15.00
CA SER A 39 19.20 -3.22 14.68
C SER A 39 19.38 -1.98 15.54
N ALA A 40 19.76 -0.86 14.93
CA ALA A 40 19.71 0.44 15.58
C ALA A 40 18.33 0.64 16.22
N PRO A 41 18.21 1.38 17.33
CA PRO A 41 16.93 1.66 17.95
C PRO A 41 15.94 2.16 16.91
N MET A 42 14.80 1.49 16.79
CA MET A 42 13.78 1.81 15.81
C MET A 42 13.27 3.23 16.05
N ASP A 43 13.36 4.09 15.03
CA ASP A 43 12.87 5.47 15.09
C ASP A 43 11.34 5.46 15.09
N THR A 44 10.76 5.49 16.30
CA THR A 44 9.32 5.38 16.50
C THR A 44 8.54 6.54 15.91
N SER A 45 9.18 7.69 15.67
CA SER A 45 8.55 8.86 15.04
C SER A 45 8.10 8.63 13.60
N LYS A 46 8.68 7.61 12.94
CA LYS A 46 8.36 7.21 11.57
C LYS A 46 7.32 6.11 11.47
N ILE A 47 6.89 5.54 12.60
CA ILE A 47 5.90 4.47 12.62
C ILE A 47 4.50 5.11 12.60
N PRO A 48 3.68 4.85 11.57
CA PRO A 48 2.31 5.35 11.55
C PRO A 48 1.54 4.82 12.75
N SER A 49 0.73 5.67 13.38
CA SER A 49 -0.07 5.33 14.57
C SER A 49 0.74 4.63 15.66
N TYR A 50 1.94 5.12 15.97
CA TYR A 50 2.75 4.54 17.04
C TYR A 50 2.04 4.56 18.40
N ASN A 51 2.03 3.42 19.08
CA ASN A 51 1.60 3.27 20.47
C ASN A 51 2.63 2.42 21.22
N PRO A 52 3.19 2.87 22.37
CA PRO A 52 4.21 2.11 23.11
C PRO A 52 3.72 0.77 23.66
N ASN A 53 2.40 0.53 23.71
CA ASN A 53 1.81 -0.74 24.14
C ASN A 53 1.59 -1.72 22.96
N MET A 54 1.90 -1.32 21.72
CA MET A 54 1.80 -2.17 20.53
C MET A 54 3.20 -2.69 20.16
N GLU A 55 3.29 -3.98 19.86
CA GLU A 55 4.50 -4.55 19.25
C GLU A 55 4.52 -4.23 17.75
N TYR A 56 5.69 -3.83 17.23
CA TYR A 56 5.88 -3.56 15.81
C TYR A 56 7.01 -4.41 15.22
N ARG A 57 6.85 -4.84 13.98
CA ARG A 57 7.80 -5.70 13.25
C ARG A 57 8.06 -5.15 11.85
N ARG A 58 9.27 -5.34 11.36
CA ARG A 58 9.61 -5.03 9.97
C ARG A 58 8.92 -6.03 9.03
N GLN A 59 8.29 -5.52 7.97
CA GLN A 59 7.65 -6.35 6.95
C GLN A 59 8.69 -6.84 5.93
N GLY A 60 9.27 -8.00 6.19
CA GLY A 60 10.27 -8.61 5.31
C GLY A 60 11.50 -7.72 5.09
N LYS A 61 11.92 -7.55 3.83
CA LYS A 61 13.06 -6.69 3.44
C LYS A 61 12.66 -5.25 3.14
N THR A 62 11.44 -4.84 3.50
CA THR A 62 10.96 -3.47 3.28
C THR A 62 11.29 -2.58 4.48
N ASP A 63 11.08 -1.28 4.33
CA ASP A 63 11.12 -0.31 5.43
C ASP A 63 9.78 -0.11 6.13
N MET A 64 8.75 -0.89 5.78
CA MET A 64 7.47 -0.84 6.48
C MET A 64 7.60 -1.49 7.86
N ILE A 65 7.18 -0.75 8.88
CA ILE A 65 7.13 -1.22 10.27
C ILE A 65 5.68 -1.41 10.67
N VAL A 66 5.21 -2.64 10.62
CA VAL A 66 3.80 -3.00 10.80
C VAL A 66 3.52 -3.45 12.23
N SER A 67 2.33 -3.13 12.75
CA SER A 67 1.86 -3.65 14.04
C SER A 67 1.75 -5.17 14.03
N ALA A 68 2.03 -5.83 15.17
CA ALA A 68 1.99 -7.28 15.31
C ALA A 68 0.60 -7.88 15.04
N VAL A 69 -0.45 -7.08 15.19
CA VAL A 69 -1.82 -7.39 14.77
C VAL A 69 -2.29 -6.38 13.72
N CYS A 70 -3.12 -6.83 12.78
CA CYS A 70 -3.66 -6.01 11.69
C CYS A 70 -5.19 -6.01 11.66
N LEU A 71 -5.77 -5.06 10.94
CA LEU A 71 -7.22 -5.00 10.70
C LEU A 71 -7.55 -5.61 9.33
N GLY A 72 -8.25 -6.74 9.34
CA GLY A 72 -8.77 -7.36 8.12
C GLY A 72 -9.96 -6.61 7.52
N GLY A 73 -10.06 -6.62 6.19
CA GLY A 73 -11.12 -6.04 5.37
C GLY A 73 -12.43 -6.84 5.40
N HIS A 74 -12.33 -8.15 5.59
CA HIS A 74 -13.45 -9.12 5.64
C HIS A 74 -14.34 -8.98 6.89
N SER A 75 -14.96 -7.82 7.06
CA SER A 75 -15.91 -7.53 8.13
C SER A 75 -17.29 -7.20 7.56
N ARG A 76 -18.34 -7.45 8.35
CA ARG A 76 -19.72 -7.05 8.03
C ARG A 76 -20.02 -5.58 8.34
N SER A 77 -19.06 -4.85 8.90
CA SER A 77 -19.26 -3.46 9.31
C SER A 77 -19.45 -2.53 8.12
N LYS A 78 -20.45 -1.65 8.22
CA LYS A 78 -20.76 -0.62 7.21
C LYS A 78 -19.92 0.65 7.44
N ASP A 79 -20.02 1.64 6.55
CA ASP A 79 -19.15 2.82 6.53
C ASP A 79 -18.95 3.51 7.91
N GLY A 80 -20.03 3.88 8.61
CA GLY A 80 -19.91 4.58 9.91
C GLY A 80 -19.26 3.72 11.00
N GLU A 81 -19.74 2.49 11.16
CA GLU A 81 -19.18 1.52 12.11
C GLU A 81 -17.72 1.18 11.77
N ARG A 82 -17.39 1.02 10.49
CA ARG A 82 -16.04 0.77 10.03
C ARG A 82 -15.12 1.94 10.35
N ALA A 83 -15.59 3.18 10.17
CA ALA A 83 -14.81 4.36 10.50
C ALA A 83 -14.48 4.44 12.00
N GLU A 84 -15.42 4.09 12.88
CA GLU A 84 -15.18 3.96 14.32
C GLU A 84 -14.19 2.84 14.65
N ILE A 85 -14.35 1.67 14.05
CA ILE A 85 -13.41 0.54 14.23
C ILE A 85 -11.99 0.97 13.84
N ILE A 86 -11.83 1.61 12.67
CA ILE A 86 -10.53 2.10 12.20
C ILE A 86 -9.96 3.14 13.15
N SER A 87 -10.77 4.07 13.69
CA SER A 87 -10.31 5.02 14.70
C SER A 87 -9.75 4.32 15.94
N ARG A 88 -10.47 3.34 16.49
CA ARG A 88 -10.01 2.58 17.67
C ARG A 88 -8.76 1.76 17.38
N CYS A 89 -8.65 1.20 16.17
CA CYS A 89 -7.44 0.51 15.72
C CYS A 89 -6.24 1.45 15.72
N ILE A 90 -6.37 2.65 15.14
CA ILE A 90 -5.33 3.69 15.12
C ILE A 90 -4.92 4.08 16.55
N GLU A 91 -5.89 4.33 17.45
CA GLU A 91 -5.61 4.67 18.85
C GLU A 91 -4.86 3.55 19.59
N ALA A 92 -5.21 2.29 19.31
CA ALA A 92 -4.55 1.11 19.87
C ALA A 92 -3.18 0.80 19.24
N GLY A 93 -2.78 1.55 18.22
CA GLY A 93 -1.49 1.40 17.53
C GLY A 93 -1.50 0.45 16.33
N ILE A 94 -2.66 -0.04 15.91
CA ILE A 94 -2.80 -0.86 14.71
C ILE A 94 -2.61 0.02 13.49
N ASN A 95 -1.57 -0.25 12.72
CA ASN A 95 -1.16 0.59 11.60
C ASN A 95 -1.18 -0.11 10.24
N TYR A 96 -1.75 -1.32 10.16
CA TYR A 96 -1.85 -2.08 8.92
C TYR A 96 -3.30 -2.55 8.70
N ILE A 97 -3.89 -2.11 7.58
CA ILE A 97 -5.21 -2.54 7.13
C ILE A 97 -5.04 -3.42 5.89
N ASP A 98 -5.66 -4.60 5.92
CA ASP A 98 -5.61 -5.56 4.84
C ASP A 98 -6.97 -5.78 4.16
N ALA A 99 -7.21 -5.16 3.01
CA ALA A 99 -8.46 -5.27 2.25
C ALA A 99 -8.30 -6.13 0.99
N CYS A 100 -9.20 -7.09 0.77
CA CYS A 100 -9.04 -8.09 -0.30
C CYS A 100 -10.02 -7.88 -1.48
N TRP A 101 -11.17 -7.27 -1.20
CA TRP A 101 -12.20 -6.99 -2.21
C TRP A 101 -12.39 -5.50 -2.45
N ASP A 102 -12.83 -5.15 -3.66
CA ASP A 102 -12.95 -3.75 -4.07
C ASP A 102 -13.90 -2.96 -3.17
N ASN A 103 -15.00 -3.57 -2.72
CA ASN A 103 -15.93 -2.97 -1.77
C ASN A 103 -15.27 -2.68 -0.41
N GLU A 104 -14.40 -3.56 0.06
CA GLU A 104 -13.65 -3.39 1.32
C GLU A 104 -12.63 -2.26 1.18
N VAL A 105 -11.87 -2.26 0.09
CA VAL A 105 -10.88 -1.22 -0.24
C VAL A 105 -11.56 0.14 -0.31
N LYS A 106 -12.68 0.25 -1.03
CA LYS A 106 -13.44 1.50 -1.15
C LYS A 106 -14.00 1.97 0.19
N ARG A 107 -14.53 1.05 1.01
CA ARG A 107 -15.05 1.38 2.36
C ARG A 107 -13.92 1.90 3.26
N ASP A 108 -12.80 1.19 3.31
CA ASP A 108 -11.69 1.52 4.19
C ASP A 108 -10.98 2.80 3.72
N ALA A 109 -10.87 3.02 2.41
CA ALA A 109 -10.38 4.28 1.84
C ALA A 109 -11.25 5.49 2.23
N ARG A 110 -12.59 5.36 2.18
CA ARG A 110 -13.50 6.42 2.65
C ARG A 110 -13.29 6.72 4.14
N ALA A 111 -13.15 5.69 4.96
CA ALA A 111 -12.90 5.84 6.39
C ALA A 111 -11.54 6.46 6.73
N LEU A 112 -10.57 6.39 5.81
CA LEU A 112 -9.23 6.97 5.96
C LEU A 112 -9.08 8.37 5.36
N LYS A 113 -10.13 8.95 4.77
CA LYS A 113 -10.06 10.29 4.17
C LYS A 113 -9.58 11.33 5.19
N GLY A 114 -8.52 12.07 4.86
CA GLY A 114 -7.88 13.04 5.74
C GLY A 114 -6.90 12.45 6.78
N ARG A 115 -6.70 11.13 6.80
CA ARG A 115 -5.82 10.42 7.76
C ARG A 115 -5.12 9.20 7.14
N ARG A 116 -4.88 9.25 5.82
CA ARG A 116 -4.30 8.15 5.04
C ARG A 116 -2.87 7.82 5.47
N ASP A 117 -2.14 8.79 6.00
CA ASP A 117 -0.80 8.69 6.54
C ASP A 117 -0.72 7.93 7.87
N LYS A 118 -1.86 7.65 8.52
CA LYS A 118 -1.90 6.97 9.82
C LYS A 118 -1.77 5.46 9.73
N VAL A 119 -1.98 4.87 8.56
CA VAL A 119 -1.93 3.43 8.37
C VAL A 119 -1.28 3.09 7.03
N TYR A 120 -0.70 1.91 6.96
CA TYR A 120 -0.45 1.20 5.73
C TYR A 120 -1.77 0.55 5.27
N LEU A 121 -2.23 0.91 4.07
CA LEU A 121 -3.37 0.30 3.40
C LEU A 121 -2.86 -0.65 2.33
N ALA A 122 -2.92 -1.94 2.64
CA ALA A 122 -2.71 -3.00 1.68
C ALA A 122 -4.02 -3.35 0.97
N LEU A 123 -3.93 -3.62 -0.33
CA LEU A 123 -5.09 -3.96 -1.14
C LEU A 123 -4.85 -5.14 -2.09
N SER A 124 -5.95 -5.75 -2.48
CA SER A 124 -6.08 -6.70 -3.57
C SER A 124 -7.41 -6.43 -4.29
N HIS A 125 -7.56 -6.95 -5.50
CA HIS A 125 -8.80 -6.96 -6.24
C HIS A 125 -9.30 -8.41 -6.46
N GLY A 126 -9.92 -9.02 -5.44
CA GLY A 126 -10.32 -10.43 -5.46
C GLY A 126 -11.09 -10.93 -6.70
N ALA A 127 -11.88 -10.07 -7.35
CA ALA A 127 -12.61 -10.41 -8.59
C ALA A 127 -11.78 -10.29 -9.89
N LYS A 128 -10.73 -9.48 -9.90
CA LYS A 128 -9.98 -9.03 -11.09
C LYS A 128 -8.49 -9.28 -10.95
N GLU A 129 -8.14 -10.47 -10.47
CA GLU A 129 -6.76 -10.94 -10.31
C GLU A 129 -6.65 -12.42 -10.74
N VAL A 130 -5.51 -13.07 -10.46
CA VAL A 130 -5.09 -14.32 -11.10
C VAL A 130 -6.02 -15.53 -10.89
N ARG A 131 -6.93 -15.48 -9.91
CA ARG A 131 -8.04 -16.45 -9.77
C ARG A 131 -8.97 -16.43 -10.98
N ASN A 132 -9.10 -15.29 -11.64
CA ASN A 132 -9.83 -15.10 -12.88
C ASN A 132 -8.87 -15.21 -14.08
N GLU A 133 -9.16 -16.12 -15.01
CA GLU A 133 -8.28 -16.43 -16.14
C GLU A 133 -8.01 -15.20 -17.02
N ASN A 134 -8.98 -14.30 -17.10
CA ASN A 134 -8.87 -13.05 -17.85
C ASN A 134 -7.86 -12.05 -17.26
N TYR A 135 -7.38 -12.29 -16.03
CA TYR A 135 -6.48 -11.40 -15.29
C TYR A 135 -5.16 -12.07 -14.93
N ARG A 136 -4.71 -13.06 -15.70
CA ARG A 136 -3.42 -13.75 -15.50
C ARG A 136 -2.23 -13.13 -16.23
N THR A 137 -2.41 -11.97 -16.88
CA THR A 137 -1.32 -11.24 -17.54
C THR A 137 -0.96 -9.99 -16.74
N SER A 138 0.31 -9.61 -16.77
CA SER A 138 0.80 -8.38 -16.11
C SER A 138 0.01 -7.15 -16.56
N LYS A 139 -0.29 -7.03 -17.86
CA LYS A 139 -1.11 -5.94 -18.41
C LYS A 139 -2.49 -5.88 -17.74
N LYS A 140 -3.20 -7.01 -17.63
CA LYS A 140 -4.54 -7.06 -17.04
C LYS A 140 -4.53 -6.80 -15.54
N LEU A 141 -3.51 -7.28 -14.83
CA LEU A 141 -3.33 -7.01 -13.40
C LEU A 141 -3.09 -5.52 -13.15
N LEU A 142 -2.25 -4.87 -13.97
CA LEU A 142 -2.00 -3.43 -13.87
C LEU A 142 -3.23 -2.59 -14.20
N GLU A 143 -4.03 -2.99 -15.20
CA GLU A 143 -5.34 -2.38 -15.50
C GLU A 143 -6.30 -2.48 -14.30
N SER A 144 -6.34 -3.65 -13.64
CA SER A 144 -7.15 -3.89 -12.43
C SER A 144 -6.70 -3.02 -11.25
N LEU A 145 -5.39 -2.89 -11.03
CA LEU A 145 -4.83 -1.99 -10.01
C LEU A 145 -5.21 -0.53 -10.29
N ASP A 146 -5.08 -0.05 -11.52
CA ASP A 146 -5.41 1.34 -11.87
C ASP A 146 -6.90 1.63 -11.66
N GLU A 147 -7.76 0.69 -12.05
CA GLU A 147 -9.19 0.77 -11.80
C GLU A 147 -9.48 0.88 -10.31
N LEU A 148 -8.90 -0.01 -9.49
CA LEU A 148 -9.17 -0.03 -8.06
C LEU A 148 -8.66 1.23 -7.35
N LEU A 149 -7.46 1.72 -7.69
CA LEU A 149 -6.92 2.96 -7.14
C LEU A 149 -7.79 4.16 -7.50
N ARG A 150 -8.21 4.27 -8.77
CA ARG A 150 -9.13 5.32 -9.22
C ARG A 150 -10.45 5.27 -8.48
N ASP A 151 -11.07 4.10 -8.42
CA ASP A 151 -12.43 3.94 -7.87
C ASP A 151 -12.45 4.03 -6.33
N SER A 152 -11.30 3.87 -5.66
CA SER A 152 -11.12 4.08 -4.21
C SER A 152 -10.54 5.46 -3.86
N GLU A 153 -10.40 6.36 -4.85
CA GLU A 153 -9.80 7.69 -4.68
C GLU A 153 -8.39 7.64 -4.04
N GLN A 154 -7.61 6.59 -4.32
CA GLN A 154 -6.25 6.43 -3.81
C GLN A 154 -5.22 6.80 -4.88
N GLU A 155 -4.16 7.48 -4.47
CA GLU A 155 -3.02 7.75 -5.35
C GLU A 155 -1.99 6.60 -5.36
N TYR A 156 -1.95 5.82 -4.28
CA TYR A 156 -1.06 4.69 -4.08
C TYR A 156 -1.65 3.68 -3.07
N THR A 157 -1.08 2.48 -3.04
CA THR A 157 -1.23 1.51 -1.94
C THR A 157 0.15 1.21 -1.38
N ASP A 158 0.24 0.96 -0.07
CA ASP A 158 1.52 0.61 0.57
C ASP A 158 1.97 -0.80 0.19
N LEU A 159 1.01 -1.69 -0.06
CA LEU A 159 1.29 -3.03 -0.54
C LEU A 159 0.14 -3.54 -1.42
N TRP A 160 0.44 -3.76 -2.70
CA TRP A 160 -0.45 -4.50 -3.57
C TRP A 160 -0.16 -5.99 -3.45
N ARG A 161 -1.15 -6.73 -2.95
CA ARG A 161 -1.07 -8.18 -2.80
C ARG A 161 -1.93 -8.82 -3.89
N ILE A 162 -1.30 -9.57 -4.79
CA ILE A 162 -2.04 -10.32 -5.80
C ILE A 162 -2.60 -11.57 -5.11
N THR A 163 -3.93 -11.69 -5.06
CA THR A 163 -4.62 -12.84 -4.48
C THR A 163 -4.52 -14.02 -5.43
N CYS A 164 -3.73 -15.00 -5.00
CA CYS A 164 -3.54 -16.28 -5.67
C CYS A 164 -4.49 -17.37 -5.12
N LEU A 165 -4.49 -18.53 -5.79
CA LEU A 165 -5.07 -19.77 -5.27
C LEU A 165 -4.18 -20.36 -4.18
#